data_AF-A0A1I5NFW8-F1
#
_entry.id   AF-A0A1I5NFW8-F1
#
_cell.length_a   1.000
_cell.length_b   1.000
_cell.length_c   1.000
_cell.angle_alpha   90.00
_cell.angle_beta   90.00
_cell.angle_gamma   90.00
#
_symmetry.space_group_name_H-M   'P 1'
#
loop_
_entity.id
_entity.type
_entity.pdbx_description
1 polymer ?
#
loop_
_entity_poly.entity_id
_entity_poly.type
_entity_poly.pdbx_seq_one_letter_code
_entity_poly.pdbx_strand_id
1 'polypeptide(L)'
;MPDPARWQECRRVAREQGVAPALKLLRTRRRNDAVAAVPAGELPAGTEILREADLPGGAVAFARGLPGAPAGPDLVWVRLGLSQGLLDECLRYLGERRSGEESLLRKQMIQDCLATALNGQLAVEADLLADGSTAPARARYLHQLLSDVDRKLLGLLGAKGFLAGGPGEVADVSELLASVHEMAEGMT
;
A
#
# COMPACT_ATOMS: atom_id res chain seq x y z
N MET A 1 -0.20 -11.14 21.51
CA MET A 1 -0.49 -11.53 20.11
C MET A 1 -1.37 -10.43 19.55
N PRO A 2 -1.02 -9.82 18.42
CA PRO A 2 -1.83 -8.72 17.93
C PRO A 2 -3.10 -9.28 17.22
N ASP A 3 -4.14 -8.45 17.03
CA ASP A 3 -5.53 -8.88 16.75
C ASP A 3 -5.83 -9.14 15.26
N PRO A 4 -5.97 -10.40 14.80
CA PRO A 4 -6.15 -10.78 13.38
C PRO A 4 -7.26 -10.01 12.68
N ALA A 5 -8.35 -9.73 13.39
CA ALA A 5 -9.50 -9.00 12.85
C ALA A 5 -9.14 -7.55 12.53
N ARG A 6 -8.29 -6.91 13.36
CA ARG A 6 -7.87 -5.51 13.16
C ARG A 6 -7.06 -5.34 11.88
N TRP A 7 -6.14 -6.24 11.54
CA TRP A 7 -5.34 -6.05 10.32
C TRP A 7 -6.07 -6.46 9.05
N GLN A 8 -6.95 -7.47 9.13
CA GLN A 8 -7.86 -7.77 8.02
C GLN A 8 -8.75 -6.56 7.72
N GLU A 9 -9.23 -5.88 8.77
CA GLU A 9 -9.97 -4.63 8.63
C GLU A 9 -9.09 -3.51 8.05
N CYS A 10 -7.84 -3.34 8.51
CA CYS A 10 -6.91 -2.36 7.93
C CYS A 10 -6.67 -2.61 6.43
N ARG A 11 -6.48 -3.87 6.03
CA ARG A 11 -6.31 -4.28 4.63
C ARG A 11 -7.55 -3.93 3.81
N ARG A 12 -8.74 -4.29 4.31
CA ARG A 12 -10.01 -4.01 3.64
C ARG A 12 -10.21 -2.51 3.45
N VAL A 13 -10.00 -1.72 4.50
CA VAL A 13 -10.10 -0.26 4.43
C VAL A 13 -9.06 0.34 3.48
N ALA A 14 -7.83 -0.17 3.46
CA ALA A 14 -6.82 0.28 2.49
C ALA A 14 -7.25 0.02 1.05
N ARG A 15 -7.81 -1.16 0.76
CA ARG A 15 -8.33 -1.54 -0.56
C ARG A 15 -9.51 -0.67 -1.00
N GLU A 16 -10.47 -0.45 -0.12
CA GLU A 16 -11.77 0.15 -0.46
C GLU A 16 -11.80 1.68 -0.30
N GLN A 17 -11.02 2.22 0.64
CA GLN A 17 -11.12 3.61 1.08
C GLN A 17 -9.78 4.35 1.01
N GLY A 18 -8.66 3.67 0.75
CA GLY A 18 -7.35 4.29 0.55
C GLY A 18 -6.49 4.39 1.82
N VAL A 19 -5.36 5.09 1.66
CA VAL A 19 -4.25 5.06 2.62
C VAL A 19 -4.60 5.74 3.95
N ALA A 20 -5.13 6.97 3.91
CA ALA A 20 -5.38 7.75 5.12
C ALA A 20 -6.36 7.06 6.08
N PRO A 21 -7.53 6.52 5.66
CA PRO A 21 -8.41 5.77 6.54
C PRO A 21 -7.75 4.52 7.15
N ALA A 22 -6.93 3.80 6.37
CA ALA A 22 -6.23 2.62 6.87
C ALA A 22 -5.17 2.96 7.93
N LEU A 23 -4.42 4.05 7.75
CA LEU A 23 -3.44 4.52 8.74
C LEU A 23 -4.09 4.91 10.08
N LYS A 24 -5.33 5.43 10.07
CA LYS A 24 -6.08 5.72 11.30
C LYS A 24 -6.33 4.46 12.13
N LEU A 25 -6.58 3.33 11.48
CA LEU A 25 -6.80 2.04 12.13
C LEU A 25 -5.50 1.44 12.69
N LEU A 26 -4.34 1.80 12.16
CA LEU A 26 -3.03 1.30 12.62
C LEU A 26 -2.38 2.10 13.75
N ARG A 27 -3.03 3.15 14.27
CA ARG A 27 -2.45 3.95 15.37
C ARG A 27 -1.92 3.08 16.51
N THR A 28 -0.64 3.29 16.84
CA THR A 28 0.08 2.54 17.86
C THR A 28 0.25 3.41 19.11
N ARG A 29 0.55 2.80 20.26
CA ARG A 29 0.94 3.54 21.47
C ARG A 29 2.45 3.74 21.57
N ARG A 30 3.23 3.26 20.58
CA ARG A 30 4.69 3.34 20.62
C ARG A 30 5.15 4.69 20.08
N ARG A 31 6.13 5.27 20.76
CA ARG A 31 6.82 6.45 20.26
C ARG A 31 7.68 6.03 19.07
N ASN A 32 7.52 6.72 17.94
CA ASN A 32 8.39 6.59 16.78
C ASN A 32 9.10 7.93 16.58
N ASP A 33 10.39 7.97 16.83
CA ASP A 33 11.21 9.17 16.63
C ASP A 33 11.78 9.25 15.19
N ALA A 34 11.53 8.23 14.36
CA ALA A 34 11.87 8.20 12.94
C ALA A 34 10.82 8.94 12.09
N VAL A 35 10.76 8.60 10.80
CA VAL A 35 9.68 9.03 9.91
C VAL A 35 8.46 8.12 10.11
N ALA A 36 7.26 8.69 10.01
CA ALA A 36 6.03 7.94 10.00
C ALA A 36 5.05 8.50 8.96
N ALA A 37 4.13 7.65 8.51
CA ALA A 37 3.02 8.05 7.64
C ALA A 37 1.76 8.25 8.48
N VAL A 38 1.08 9.38 8.30
CA VAL A 38 -0.15 9.73 9.00
C VAL A 38 -1.13 10.47 8.08
N PRO A 39 -2.44 10.48 8.39
CA PRO A 39 -3.37 11.40 7.75
C PRO A 39 -2.93 12.85 7.97
N ALA A 40 -2.84 13.66 6.91
CA ALA A 40 -2.28 15.02 6.98
C ALA A 40 -3.05 15.95 7.92
N GLY A 41 -4.39 15.82 7.97
CA GLY A 41 -5.26 16.62 8.83
C GLY A 41 -5.15 16.34 10.33
N GLU A 42 -4.27 15.44 10.76
CA GLU A 42 -4.10 15.04 12.17
C GLU A 42 -2.71 15.40 12.73
N LEU A 43 -1.94 16.19 11.98
CA LEU A 43 -0.62 16.65 12.38
C LEU A 43 -0.70 17.80 13.40
N PRO A 44 0.06 17.74 14.50
CA PRO A 44 0.27 18.89 15.38
C PRO A 44 0.88 20.08 14.62
N ALA A 45 0.57 21.29 15.09
CA ALA A 45 1.21 22.49 14.57
C ALA A 45 2.73 22.44 14.80
N GLY A 46 3.51 22.80 13.77
CA GLY A 46 4.96 22.82 13.83
C GLY A 46 5.64 21.46 13.57
N THR A 47 4.88 20.42 13.20
CA THR A 47 5.48 19.17 12.72
C THR A 47 6.24 19.38 11.41
N GLU A 48 7.45 18.84 11.33
CA GLU A 48 8.24 18.80 10.09
C GLU A 48 7.63 17.77 9.13
N ILE A 49 7.01 18.26 8.06
CA ILE A 49 6.48 17.46 6.96
C ILE A 49 7.58 17.28 5.91
N LEU A 50 7.94 16.04 5.64
CA LEU A 50 8.89 15.68 4.59
C LEU A 50 8.22 15.57 3.22
N ARG A 51 6.99 15.07 3.21
CA ARG A 51 6.17 14.92 2.01
C ARG A 51 4.69 14.87 2.37
N GLU A 52 3.86 15.43 1.50
CA GLU A 52 2.41 15.28 1.52
C GLU A 52 1.93 14.82 0.14
N ALA A 53 0.86 14.03 0.12
CA ALA A 53 0.19 13.61 -1.11
C ALA A 53 -1.32 13.62 -0.89
N ASP A 54 -2.05 14.23 -1.83
CA ASP A 54 -3.52 14.21 -1.83
C ASP A 54 -4.00 13.01 -2.65
N LEU A 55 -4.44 11.98 -1.93
CA LEU A 55 -4.78 10.68 -2.52
C LEU A 55 -6.28 10.40 -2.40
N PRO A 56 -6.82 9.48 -3.22
CA PRO A 56 -8.12 8.90 -2.97
C PRO A 56 -8.23 8.40 -1.52
N GLY A 57 -9.24 8.87 -0.79
CA GLY A 57 -9.43 8.58 0.64
C GLY A 57 -8.89 9.64 1.60
N GLY A 58 -8.16 10.64 1.09
CA GLY A 58 -7.68 11.80 1.84
C GLY A 58 -6.16 11.92 1.88
N ALA A 59 -5.70 13.12 2.22
CA ALA A 59 -4.29 13.47 2.25
C ALA A 59 -3.48 12.68 3.29
N VAL A 60 -2.28 12.25 2.88
CA VAL A 60 -1.29 11.54 3.70
C VAL A 60 -0.03 12.37 3.77
N ALA A 61 0.54 12.47 4.97
CA ALA A 61 1.79 13.14 5.22
C ALA A 61 2.82 12.17 5.82
N PHE A 62 4.07 12.34 5.37
CA PHE A 62 5.25 11.71 5.93
C PHE A 62 5.99 12.74 6.77
N ALA A 63 6.15 12.46 8.06
CA ALA A 63 6.65 13.42 9.03
C ALA A 63 7.53 12.75 10.09
N ARG A 64 8.39 13.55 10.74
CA ARG A 64 9.30 13.08 11.81
C ARG A 64 8.74 13.39 13.20
N GLY A 65 9.17 12.59 14.18
CA GLY A 65 8.94 12.87 15.60
C GLY A 65 7.47 12.77 16.04
N LEU A 66 6.69 11.91 15.37
CA LEU A 66 5.28 11.72 15.65
C LEU A 66 5.06 10.54 16.62
N PRO A 67 4.66 10.80 17.89
CA PRO A 67 4.36 9.71 18.81
C PRO A 67 3.10 8.95 18.36
N GLY A 68 3.15 7.62 18.41
CA GLY A 68 2.00 6.74 18.13
C GLY A 68 1.69 6.50 16.65
N ALA A 69 2.52 7.02 15.74
CA ALA A 69 2.36 6.80 14.32
C ALA A 69 2.83 5.38 13.90
N PRO A 70 2.20 4.76 12.90
CA PRO A 70 2.56 3.42 12.43
C PRO A 70 3.89 3.46 11.66
N ALA A 71 4.79 2.53 12.01
CA ALA A 71 6.09 2.35 11.37
C ALA A 71 6.58 0.88 11.36
N GLY A 72 5.73 -0.02 11.84
CA GLY A 72 6.07 -1.43 12.02
C GLY A 72 5.69 -2.32 10.83
N PRO A 73 5.91 -3.64 10.97
CA PRO A 73 5.52 -4.64 9.97
C PRO A 73 4.03 -4.62 9.62
N ASP A 74 3.19 -4.03 10.47
CA ASP A 74 1.75 -3.84 10.21
C ASP A 74 1.47 -3.03 8.93
N LEU A 75 2.43 -2.20 8.48
CA LEU A 75 2.31 -1.46 7.22
C LEU A 75 2.23 -2.37 5.99
N VAL A 76 2.69 -3.63 6.08
CA VAL A 76 2.54 -4.61 5.00
C VAL A 76 1.05 -4.89 4.74
N TRP A 77 0.19 -4.91 5.77
CA TRP A 77 -1.26 -5.12 5.61
C TRP A 77 -1.93 -3.97 4.85
N VAL A 78 -1.52 -2.73 5.11
CA VAL A 78 -2.02 -1.55 4.38
C VAL A 78 -1.60 -1.66 2.92
N ARG A 79 -0.32 -1.92 2.67
CA ARG A 79 0.19 -2.04 1.29
C ARG A 79 -0.44 -3.20 0.53
N LEU A 80 -0.71 -4.33 1.18
CA LEU A 80 -1.45 -5.43 0.56
C LEU A 80 -2.84 -4.98 0.11
N GLY A 81 -3.57 -4.23 0.96
CA GLY A 81 -4.87 -3.68 0.59
C GLY A 81 -4.79 -2.70 -0.58
N LEU A 82 -3.81 -1.80 -0.59
CA LEU A 82 -3.58 -0.87 -1.71
C LEU A 82 -3.26 -1.60 -3.01
N SER A 83 -2.42 -2.65 -2.95
CA SER A 83 -2.09 -3.49 -4.11
C SER A 83 -3.34 -4.21 -4.65
N GLN A 84 -4.19 -4.74 -3.77
CA GLN A 84 -5.48 -5.33 -4.15
C GLN A 84 -6.41 -4.30 -4.81
N GLY A 85 -6.45 -3.07 -4.30
CA GLY A 85 -7.22 -1.97 -4.91
C GLY A 85 -6.67 -1.58 -6.29
N LEU A 86 -5.34 -1.60 -6.47
CA LEU A 86 -4.72 -1.40 -7.77
C LEU A 86 -5.09 -2.51 -8.77
N LEU A 87 -5.15 -3.77 -8.32
CA LEU A 87 -5.65 -4.88 -9.15
C LEU A 87 -7.10 -4.67 -9.56
N ASP A 88 -7.98 -4.26 -8.64
CA ASP A 88 -9.38 -3.95 -8.94
C ASP A 88 -9.50 -2.84 -10.00
N GLU A 89 -8.68 -1.80 -9.87
CA GLU A 89 -8.62 -0.69 -10.81
C GLU A 89 -8.11 -1.13 -12.20
N CYS A 90 -7.10 -2.02 -12.24
CA CYS A 90 -6.65 -2.64 -13.50
C CYS A 90 -7.76 -3.45 -14.15
N LEU A 91 -8.47 -4.31 -13.40
CA LEU A 91 -9.56 -5.12 -13.93
C LEU A 91 -10.67 -4.25 -14.53
N ARG A 92 -11.06 -3.18 -13.81
CA ARG A 92 -12.04 -2.21 -14.28
C ARG A 92 -11.58 -1.50 -15.55
N TYR A 93 -10.37 -0.94 -15.54
CA TYR A 93 -9.81 -0.21 -16.68
C TYR A 93 -9.68 -1.09 -17.93
N LEU A 94 -9.13 -2.29 -17.78
CA LEU A 94 -8.92 -3.23 -18.89
C LEU A 94 -10.23 -3.82 -19.42
N GLY A 95 -11.24 -3.98 -18.55
CA GLY A 95 -12.58 -4.40 -18.94
C GLY A 95 -13.27 -3.40 -19.87
N GLU A 96 -13.11 -2.10 -19.60
CA GLU A 96 -13.67 -1.01 -20.40
C GLU A 96 -12.84 -0.74 -21.68
N ARG A 97 -11.52 -0.96 -21.63
CA ARG A 97 -10.60 -0.67 -22.74
C ARG A 97 -10.66 -1.75 -23.82
N ARG A 98 -10.84 -1.33 -25.08
CA ARG A 98 -10.93 -2.21 -26.24
C ARG A 98 -9.69 -2.14 -27.14
N SER A 99 -9.38 -3.27 -27.78
CA SER A 99 -8.44 -3.36 -28.91
C SER A 99 -9.06 -4.24 -29.98
N GLY A 100 -9.49 -3.64 -31.09
CA GLY A 100 -10.37 -4.29 -32.06
C GLY A 100 -11.76 -4.55 -31.47
N GLU A 101 -12.28 -5.77 -31.67
CA GLU A 101 -13.62 -6.16 -31.25
C GLU A 101 -13.70 -6.72 -29.81
N GLU A 102 -12.57 -6.77 -29.08
CA GLU A 102 -12.52 -7.34 -27.74
C GLU A 102 -11.96 -6.36 -26.72
N SER A 103 -12.35 -6.56 -25.46
CA SER A 103 -11.69 -5.93 -24.32
C SER A 103 -10.25 -6.43 -24.19
N LEU A 104 -9.35 -5.55 -23.74
CA LEU A 104 -7.96 -5.91 -23.42
C LEU A 104 -7.89 -7.03 -22.38
N LEU A 105 -8.88 -7.13 -21.48
CA LEU A 105 -8.96 -8.18 -20.48
C LEU A 105 -9.07 -9.60 -21.08
N ARG A 106 -9.48 -9.74 -22.34
CA ARG A 106 -9.53 -11.02 -23.05
C ARG A 106 -8.21 -11.45 -23.68
N LYS A 107 -7.18 -10.60 -23.63
CA LYS A 107 -5.88 -10.91 -24.22
C LYS A 107 -5.06 -11.76 -23.24
N GLN A 108 -4.58 -12.92 -23.71
CA GLN A 108 -3.85 -13.88 -22.88
C GLN A 108 -2.70 -13.24 -22.08
N MET A 109 -1.88 -12.41 -22.73
CA MET A 109 -0.75 -11.74 -22.06
C MET A 109 -1.20 -10.84 -20.89
N ILE A 110 -2.37 -10.21 -21.01
CA ILE A 110 -2.96 -9.40 -19.94
C ILE A 110 -3.42 -10.30 -18.79
N GLN A 111 -4.08 -11.42 -19.12
CA GLN A 111 -4.54 -12.39 -18.13
C GLN A 111 -3.37 -13.04 -17.37
N ASP A 112 -2.28 -13.38 -18.06
CA ASP A 112 -1.07 -13.94 -17.44
C ASP A 112 -0.43 -12.93 -16.47
N CYS A 113 -0.40 -11.65 -16.85
CA CYS A 113 0.11 -10.59 -15.99
C CYS A 113 -0.75 -10.42 -14.73
N LEU A 114 -2.08 -10.37 -14.89
CA LEU A 114 -3.04 -10.26 -13.78
C LEU A 114 -2.97 -11.49 -12.86
N ALA A 115 -2.86 -12.70 -13.41
CA ALA A 115 -2.71 -13.93 -12.63
C ALA A 115 -1.41 -13.93 -11.83
N THR A 116 -0.31 -13.47 -12.44
CA THR A 116 0.98 -13.33 -11.76
C THR A 116 0.91 -12.33 -10.60
N ALA A 117 0.24 -11.18 -10.80
CA ALA A 117 0.04 -10.18 -9.76
C ALA A 117 -0.82 -10.72 -8.61
N LEU A 118 -1.95 -11.37 -8.92
CA LEU A 118 -2.83 -12.00 -7.94
C LEU A 118 -2.09 -13.06 -7.11
N ASN A 119 -1.29 -13.91 -7.75
CA ASN A 119 -0.48 -14.90 -7.05
C ASN A 119 0.52 -14.26 -6.07
N GLY A 120 1.13 -13.13 -6.46
CA GLY A 120 2.00 -12.37 -5.56
C GLY A 120 1.25 -11.84 -4.33
N GLN A 121 0.05 -11.29 -4.52
CA GLN A 121 -0.79 -10.80 -3.42
C GLN A 121 -1.24 -11.93 -2.48
N LEU A 122 -1.65 -13.08 -3.04
CA LEU A 122 -2.03 -14.27 -2.27
C LEU A 122 -0.85 -14.85 -1.49
N ALA A 123 0.36 -14.82 -2.04
CA ALA A 123 1.56 -15.24 -1.33
C ALA A 123 1.85 -14.35 -0.12
N VAL A 124 1.74 -13.03 -0.28
CA VAL A 124 1.87 -12.07 0.84
C VAL A 124 0.78 -12.28 1.89
N GLU A 125 -0.47 -12.45 1.47
CA GLU A 125 -1.58 -12.72 2.38
C GLU A 125 -1.36 -14.00 3.19
N ALA A 126 -1.00 -15.10 2.53
CA ALA A 126 -0.73 -16.38 3.19
C ALA A 126 0.42 -16.27 4.19
N ASP A 127 1.47 -15.54 3.83
CA ASP A 127 2.64 -15.30 4.69
C ASP A 127 2.25 -14.54 5.97
N LEU A 128 1.48 -13.46 5.83
CA LEU A 128 0.98 -12.64 6.95
C LEU A 128 -0.01 -13.38 7.86
N LEU A 129 -0.81 -14.29 7.31
CA LEU A 129 -1.74 -15.11 8.09
C LEU A 129 -1.03 -16.24 8.85
N ALA A 130 0.09 -16.75 8.31
CA ALA A 130 0.83 -17.84 8.93
C ALA A 130 1.65 -17.41 10.16
N ASP A 131 2.01 -16.13 10.28
CA ASP A 131 2.87 -15.63 11.35
C ASP A 131 2.42 -14.25 11.87
N GLY A 132 1.99 -14.20 13.14
CA GLY A 132 1.55 -12.97 13.79
C GLY A 132 2.69 -12.04 14.23
N SER A 133 3.95 -12.41 14.00
CA SER A 133 5.13 -11.60 14.31
C SER A 133 6.11 -11.60 13.14
N THR A 134 5.91 -10.71 12.17
CA THR A 134 6.79 -10.60 11.00
C THR A 134 8.17 -10.08 11.41
N ALA A 135 9.20 -10.95 11.35
CA ALA A 135 10.58 -10.52 11.52
C ALA A 135 10.97 -9.43 10.50
N PRO A 136 11.85 -8.48 10.83
CA PRO A 136 12.16 -7.33 9.95
C PRO A 136 12.60 -7.71 8.53
N ALA A 137 13.45 -8.73 8.40
CA ALA A 137 13.89 -9.21 7.09
C ALA A 137 12.73 -9.78 6.24
N ARG A 138 11.77 -10.44 6.91
CA ARG A 138 10.55 -10.96 6.27
C ARG A 138 9.64 -9.81 5.85
N ALA A 139 9.44 -8.81 6.69
CA ALA A 139 8.64 -7.63 6.36
C ALA A 139 9.23 -6.87 5.16
N ARG A 140 10.56 -6.69 5.11
CA ARG A 140 11.26 -6.12 3.96
C ARG A 140 11.04 -6.92 2.67
N TYR A 141 11.12 -8.25 2.75
CA TYR A 141 10.83 -9.12 1.61
C TYR A 141 9.40 -8.96 1.10
N LEU A 142 8.40 -8.95 1.99
CA LEU A 142 7.00 -8.76 1.60
C LEU A 142 6.75 -7.38 1.00
N HIS A 143 7.39 -6.35 1.55
CA HIS A 143 7.35 -5.01 1.00
C HIS A 143 7.92 -4.95 -0.43
N GLN A 144 9.05 -5.60 -0.69
CA GLN A 144 9.64 -5.66 -2.03
C GLN A 144 8.74 -6.43 -3.00
N LEU A 145 8.19 -7.56 -2.57
CA LEU A 145 7.28 -8.37 -3.38
C LEU A 145 6.04 -7.57 -3.81
N LEU A 146 5.46 -6.77 -2.90
CA LEU A 146 4.35 -5.87 -3.24
C LEU A 146 4.77 -4.77 -4.23
N SER A 147 5.95 -4.17 -4.09
CA SER A 147 6.43 -3.16 -5.05
C SER A 147 6.58 -3.77 -6.46
N ASP A 148 7.09 -5.00 -6.56
CA ASP A 148 7.25 -5.68 -7.85
C ASP A 148 5.90 -6.05 -8.48
N VAL A 149 4.90 -6.42 -7.67
CA VAL A 149 3.52 -6.65 -8.11
C VAL A 149 2.89 -5.35 -8.61
N ASP A 150 3.00 -4.26 -7.83
CA ASP A 150 2.37 -2.98 -8.14
C ASP A 150 2.92 -2.38 -9.44
N ARG A 151 4.23 -2.46 -9.67
CA ARG A 151 4.86 -1.99 -10.92
C ARG A 151 4.37 -2.75 -12.15
N LYS A 152 4.13 -4.06 -12.04
CA LYS A 152 3.54 -4.86 -13.13
C LYS A 152 2.11 -4.40 -13.43
N LEU A 153 1.31 -4.17 -12.38
CA LEU A 153 -0.07 -3.69 -12.52
C LEU A 153 -0.13 -2.29 -13.13
N LEU A 154 0.71 -1.35 -12.68
CA LEU A 154 0.81 -0.01 -13.26
C LEU A 154 1.15 -0.04 -14.76
N GLY A 155 2.02 -0.96 -15.18
CA GLY A 155 2.33 -1.18 -16.59
C GLY A 155 1.09 -1.48 -17.46
N LEU A 156 0.06 -2.11 -16.89
CA LEU A 156 -1.20 -2.41 -17.59
C LEU A 156 -2.09 -1.18 -17.77
N LEU A 157 -1.91 -0.13 -16.96
CA LEU A 157 -2.69 1.10 -17.04
C LEU A 157 -2.17 2.07 -18.13
N GLY A 158 -0.95 1.85 -18.62
CA GLY A 158 -0.29 2.76 -19.57
C GLY A 158 -0.18 4.18 -18.99
N ALA A 159 -0.45 5.20 -19.82
CA ALA A 159 -0.36 6.61 -19.40
C ALA A 159 -1.29 6.98 -18.22
N LYS A 160 -2.42 6.26 -18.04
CA LYS A 160 -3.33 6.48 -16.90
C LYS A 160 -2.63 6.25 -15.56
N GLY A 161 -1.63 5.36 -15.53
CA GLY A 161 -0.83 5.09 -14.33
C GLY A 161 0.00 6.28 -13.88
N PHE A 162 0.25 7.30 -14.71
CA PHE A 162 1.16 8.42 -14.39
C PHE A 162 0.44 9.73 -14.07
N LEU A 163 -0.89 9.72 -13.95
CA LEU A 163 -1.64 10.92 -13.59
C LEU A 163 -1.49 11.24 -12.09
N ALA A 164 -1.37 12.52 -11.76
CA ALA A 164 -1.45 13.01 -10.38
C ALA A 164 -2.82 12.67 -9.78
N GLY A 165 -2.84 12.29 -8.51
CA GLY A 165 -3.99 11.71 -7.79
C GLY A 165 -4.40 10.33 -8.30
N GLY A 166 -3.66 9.77 -9.27
CA GLY A 166 -3.97 8.52 -9.94
C GLY A 166 -3.34 7.29 -9.30
N PRO A 167 -3.55 6.10 -9.90
CA PRO A 167 -3.06 4.84 -9.34
C PRO A 167 -1.54 4.77 -9.13
N GLY A 168 -0.74 5.47 -9.96
CA GLY A 168 0.70 5.53 -9.77
C GLY A 168 1.12 6.36 -8.56
N GLU A 169 0.42 7.44 -8.22
CA GLU A 169 0.74 8.20 -7.02
C GLU A 169 0.37 7.41 -5.75
N VAL A 170 -0.74 6.66 -5.80
CA VAL A 170 -1.10 5.72 -4.72
C VAL A 170 -0.03 4.63 -4.55
N ALA A 171 0.47 4.06 -5.65
CA ALA A 171 1.54 3.06 -5.63
C ALA A 171 2.88 3.64 -5.14
N ASP A 172 3.22 4.86 -5.53
CA ASP A 172 4.41 5.55 -5.05
C ASP A 172 4.35 5.84 -3.53
N VAL A 173 3.19 6.30 -3.03
CA VAL A 173 2.97 6.43 -1.57
C VAL A 173 3.01 5.06 -0.88
N SER A 174 2.46 4.00 -1.49
CA SER A 174 2.59 2.62 -1.00
C SER A 174 4.06 2.22 -0.87
N GLU A 175 4.90 2.49 -1.87
CA GLU A 175 6.35 2.22 -1.81
C GLU A 175 7.03 3.02 -0.69
N LEU A 176 6.65 4.29 -0.47
CA LEU A 176 7.19 5.08 0.65
C LEU A 176 6.83 4.52 2.03
N LEU A 177 5.69 3.84 2.18
CA LEU A 177 5.37 3.13 3.43
C LEU A 177 6.39 2.02 3.72
N ALA A 178 7.00 1.42 2.69
CA ALA A 178 8.09 0.47 2.87
C ALA A 178 9.34 1.14 3.44
N SER A 179 9.71 2.31 2.90
CA SER A 179 10.85 3.08 3.37
C SER A 179 10.67 3.56 4.81
N VAL A 180 9.44 3.92 5.20
CA VAL A 180 9.10 4.23 6.60
C VAL A 180 9.43 3.06 7.53
N HIS A 181 9.08 1.83 7.14
CA HIS A 181 9.43 0.64 7.90
C HIS A 181 10.95 0.44 7.98
N GLU A 182 11.66 0.54 6.88
CA GLU A 182 13.13 0.39 6.85
C GLU A 182 13.86 1.42 7.73
N MET A 183 13.38 2.67 7.74
CA MET A 183 13.93 3.73 8.58
C MET A 183 13.66 3.50 10.07
N ALA A 184 12.51 2.93 10.43
CA ALA A 184 12.19 2.59 11.80
C ALA A 184 13.10 1.45 12.33
N GLU A 185 13.40 0.46 11.50
CA GLU A 185 14.29 -0.65 11.84
C GLU A 185 15.77 -0.23 11.95
N GLY A 186 16.23 0.75 11.15
CA GLY A 186 17.61 1.25 11.21
C GLY A 186 17.94 2.07 12.45
N MET A 187 16.95 2.43 13.28
CA MET A 187 17.10 3.23 14.50
C MET A 187 17.00 2.43 15.80
N THR A 188 16.67 1.13 15.73
CA THR A 188 16.62 0.19 16.87
C THR A 188 17.87 -0.68 16.93
#